data_AF-A0A0G1NWF1-F1
#
_entry.id   AF-A0A0G1NWF1-F1
#
_cell.length_a   1.000
_cell.length_b   1.000
_cell.length_c   1.000
_cell.angle_alpha   90.00
_cell.angle_beta   90.00
_cell.angle_gamma   90.00
#
_symmetry.space_group_name_H-M   'P 1'
#
loop_
_entity.id
_entity.type
_entity.pdbx_description
1 polymer ?
#
loop_
_entity_poly.entity_id
_entity_poly.type
_entity_poly.pdbx_seq_one_letter_code
_entity_poly.pdbx_strand_id
1 'polypeptide(L)' 'MQEPYYNKPNFSLYLGDSLKLLTLLPSESFDMIFADPPYHLSNGGFTVHAGKMVSVNKGQWDKSNGLETDFNFYTEW' A
#
# COMPACT_ATOMS: atom_id res chain seq x y z
N MET A 1 -7.12 1.17 21.66
CA MET A 1 -6.18 0.91 20.56
C MET A 1 -6.58 -0.44 19.95
N GLN A 2 -6.56 -0.59 18.63
CA GLN A 2 -6.88 -1.90 18.01
C GLN A 2 -5.81 -2.93 18.39
N GLU A 3 -6.19 -4.18 18.66
CA GLU A 3 -5.22 -5.25 18.91
C GLU A 3 -4.42 -5.56 17.64
N PRO A 4 -3.09 -5.75 17.73
CA PRO A 4 -2.28 -6.10 16.58
C PRO A 4 -2.69 -7.48 16.04
N TYR A 5 -2.74 -7.59 14.72
CA TYR A 5 -2.99 -8.86 14.03
C TYR A 5 -1.87 -9.87 14.28
N TYR A 6 -0.64 -9.38 14.42
CA TYR A 6 0.51 -10.19 14.76
C TYR A 6 1.52 -9.36 15.56
N ASN A 7 2.11 -9.97 16.59
CA ASN A 7 2.98 -9.27 17.54
C ASN A 7 4.22 -10.10 17.88
N LYS A 8 5.38 -9.45 17.88
CA LYS A 8 6.70 -9.99 18.25
C LYS A 8 7.54 -8.90 18.94
N PRO A 9 8.63 -9.25 19.63
CA PRO A 9 9.55 -8.26 20.16
C PRO A 9 9.98 -7.28 19.06
N ASN A 10 9.77 -5.98 19.29
CA ASN A 10 10.06 -4.88 18.37
C ASN A 10 9.28 -4.88 17.04
N PHE A 11 8.19 -5.64 16.92
CA PHE A 11 7.39 -5.70 15.69
C PHE A 11 5.91 -5.97 15.96
N SER A 12 5.06 -5.00 15.57
CA SER A 12 3.61 -5.14 15.60
C SER A 12 3.06 -4.92 14.20
N LEU A 13 2.24 -5.86 13.73
CA LEU A 13 1.51 -5.77 12.48
C LEU A 13 0.04 -5.52 12.78
N TYR A 14 -0.51 -4.43 12.25
CA TYR A 14 -1.91 -4.08 12.35
C TYR A 14 -2.60 -4.32 11.02
N LEU A 15 -3.79 -4.93 11.06
CA LEU A 15 -4.63 -5.13 9.87
C LEU A 15 -5.77 -4.11 9.91
N GLY A 16 -5.76 -3.17 8.97
CA GLY A 16 -6.80 -2.14 8.85
C GLY A 16 -6.42 -1.04 7.86
N ASP A 17 -7.28 -0.02 7.82
CA ASP A 17 -7.04 1.22 7.08
C ASP A 17 -5.91 2.01 7.77
N SER A 18 -4.80 2.22 7.05
CA SER A 18 -3.61 2.88 7.59
C SER A 18 -3.88 4.31 8.04
N LEU A 19 -4.73 5.06 7.32
CA LEU A 19 -5.04 6.44 7.69
C LEU A 19 -5.76 6.48 9.04
N LYS A 20 -6.75 5.60 9.23
CA LYS A 20 -7.47 5.49 10.51
C LYS A 20 -6.56 5.04 11.64
N LEU A 21 -5.71 4.04 11.40
CA LEU A 21 -4.81 3.51 12.42
C LEU A 21 -3.76 4.54 12.86
N LEU A 22 -3.20 5.30 11.91
CA LEU A 22 -2.22 6.35 12.21
C LEU A 22 -2.78 7.43 13.14
N THR A 23 -4.08 7.76 13.03
CA THR A 23 -4.72 8.74 13.95
C THR A 23 -4.78 8.28 15.41
N LEU A 24 -4.63 6.98 15.68
CA LEU A 24 -4.65 6.42 17.03
C LEU A 24 -3.28 6.43 17.71
N LEU A 25 -2.22 6.71 16.95
CA LEU A 25 -0.84 6.68 17.41
C LEU A 25 -0.43 8.08 17.88
N PRO A 26 0.47 8.19 18.88
CA PRO A 26 0.91 9.50 19.36
C PRO A 26 1.55 10.32 18.24
N SER A 27 1.25 11.61 18.20
CA SER A 27 1.94 12.54 17.29
C SER A 27 3.45 12.51 17.53
N GLU A 28 4.23 12.74 16.47
CA GLU A 28 5.71 12.86 16.54
C GLU A 28 6.40 11.63 17.16
N SER A 29 5.81 10.44 17.02
CA SER A 29 6.34 9.18 17.59
C SER A 29 7.13 8.32 16.61
N PHE A 30 7.27 8.75 15.34
CA PHE A 30 7.97 8.02 14.29
C PHE A 30 9.24 8.75 13.86
N ASP A 31 10.38 8.10 13.96
CA ASP A 31 11.66 8.61 13.44
C ASP A 31 11.76 8.46 11.90
N MET A 32 11.08 7.47 11.32
CA MET A 32 11.11 7.17 9.90
C MET A 32 9.78 6.53 9.46
N ILE A 33 9.30 6.93 8.28
CA ILE A 33 8.16 6.32 7.61
C ILE A 33 8.63 5.79 6.25
N PHE A 34 8.26 4.56 5.94
CA PHE A 34 8.48 3.93 4.64
C PHE A 34 7.17 3.34 4.13
N ALA A 35 6.85 3.61 2.86
CA ALA A 35 5.68 3.06 2.21
C ALA A 35 5.94 2.85 0.71
N ASP A 36 5.35 1.78 0.18
CA ASP A 36 5.21 1.49 -1.26
C ASP A 36 3.70 1.38 -1.53
N PRO A 37 3.01 2.51 -1.78
CA PRO A 37 1.55 2.53 -1.92
C PRO A 37 1.07 1.75 -3.16
N PRO A 38 -0.22 1.36 -3.21
CA PRO A 38 -0.79 0.80 -4.43
C PRO A 38 -0.78 1.87 -5.53
N TYR A 39 -0.20 1.53 -6.69
CA TYR A 39 -0.12 2.43 -7.86
C TYR A 39 -1.11 2.07 -8.96
N HIS A 40 -1.89 1.01 -8.76
CA HIS A 40 -2.93 0.58 -9.67
C HIS A 40 -2.44 0.30 -11.11
N LEU A 41 -1.23 -0.25 -11.26
CA LEU A 41 -0.54 -0.41 -12.55
C LEU A 41 -0.83 -1.75 -13.26
N SER A 42 -1.54 -2.67 -12.61
CA SER A 42 -1.93 -3.96 -13.19
C SER A 42 -3.01 -3.77 -14.26
N ASN A 43 -2.60 -3.57 -15.52
CA ASN A 43 -3.48 -3.25 -16.64
C ASN A 43 -3.51 -4.33 -17.75
N GLY A 44 -2.97 -5.52 -17.50
CA GLY A 44 -2.88 -6.58 -18.51
C GLY A 44 -1.68 -6.45 -19.46
N GLY A 45 -0.85 -5.43 -19.29
CA GLY A 45 0.36 -5.22 -20.10
C GLY A 45 1.56 -6.08 -19.69
N PHE A 46 2.68 -5.79 -20.34
CA PHE A 46 3.98 -6.37 -20.03
C PHE A 46 5.06 -5.28 -20.04
N THR A 47 6.18 -5.55 -19.37
CA THR A 47 7.41 -4.76 -19.47
C THR A 47 8.57 -5.67 -19.84
N VAL A 48 9.72 -5.09 -20.20
CA VAL A 48 10.95 -5.83 -20.44
C VAL A 48 11.87 -5.68 -19.22
N HIS A 49 12.14 -6.80 -18.56
CA HIS A 49 13.10 -6.86 -17.46
C HIS A 49 14.22 -7.82 -17.83
N ALA A 50 15.46 -7.35 -17.81
CA ALA A 50 16.64 -8.14 -18.19
C ALA A 50 16.52 -8.85 -19.55
N GLY A 51 15.98 -8.14 -20.55
CA GLY A 51 15.78 -8.66 -21.91
C GLY A 51 14.64 -9.68 -22.06
N LYS A 52 13.83 -9.90 -21.00
CA LYS A 52 12.69 -10.81 -21.01
C LYS A 52 11.38 -10.06 -20.83
N MET A 53 10.35 -10.49 -21.55
CA MET A 53 8.98 -10.02 -21.36
C MET A 53 8.45 -10.53 -20.02
N VAL A 54 7.96 -9.63 -19.16
CA VAL A 54 7.39 -9.95 -17.87
C VAL A 54 6.05 -9.22 -17.69
N SER A 55 5.09 -9.88 -17.02
CA SER A 55 3.78 -9.30 -16.72
C SER A 55 3.92 -8.11 -15.77
N VAL A 56 3.19 -7.02 -16.03
CA VAL A 56 3.08 -5.89 -15.09
C VAL A 56 2.07 -6.15 -13.97
N ASN A 57 1.25 -7.19 -14.09
CA ASN A 57 0.22 -7.51 -13.11
C ASN A 57 0.83 -8.07 -11.82
N LYS A 58 0.66 -7.35 -10.71
CA LYS A 58 1.12 -7.74 -9.36
C LYS A 58 0.05 -8.48 -8.56
N GLY A 59 -1.22 -8.13 -8.76
CA GLY A 59 -2.34 -8.72 -8.03
C GLY A 59 -3.65 -8.00 -8.33
N GLN A 60 -4.78 -8.52 -7.84
CA GLN A 60 -6.08 -7.85 -8.03
C GLN A 60 -6.14 -6.48 -7.36
N TRP A 61 -5.45 -6.33 -6.22
CA TRP A 61 -5.38 -5.08 -5.46
C TRP A 61 -4.62 -3.96 -6.20
N ASP A 62 -3.79 -4.29 -7.18
CA ASP A 62 -3.01 -3.34 -7.97
C ASP A 62 -3.66 -3.03 -9.33
N LYS A 63 -4.92 -3.44 -9.55
CA LYS A 63 -5.65 -3.08 -10.77
C LYS A 63 -6.26 -1.70 -10.64
N SER A 64 -6.17 -0.91 -11.70
CA SER A 64 -6.88 0.36 -11.85
C SER A 64 -8.39 0.16 -11.76
N ASN A 65 -9.04 1.05 -11.01
CA ASN A 65 -10.49 1.16 -10.95
C ASN A 65 -11.01 2.30 -11.84
N GLY A 66 -10.13 2.94 -12.61
CA GLY A 66 -10.42 4.08 -13.47
C GLY A 66 -9.72 5.34 -12.97
N LEU A 67 -9.46 6.27 -13.90
CA LEU A 67 -8.64 7.47 -13.66
C LEU A 67 -9.14 8.30 -12.47
N GLU A 68 -10.45 8.59 -12.41
CA GLU A 68 -11.03 9.41 -11.35
C GLU A 68 -10.95 8.73 -9.98
N THR A 69 -11.28 7.44 -9.92
CA THR A 69 -11.22 6.67 -8.67
C THR A 69 -9.80 6.55 -8.14
N ASP A 70 -8.85 6.22 -9.02
CA ASP A 70 -7.44 6.10 -8.63
C ASP A 70 -6.87 7.46 -8.20
N PHE A 71 -7.24 8.55 -8.91
CA PHE A 71 -6.83 9.91 -8.53
C PHE A 71 -7.37 10.30 -7.16
N ASN A 72 -8.66 10.07 -6.88
CA ASN A 72 -9.25 10.37 -5.59
C ASN A 72 -8.56 9.58 -4.46
N PHE A 73 -8.25 8.30 -4.69
CA PHE A 73 -7.49 7.50 -3.75
C PHE A 73 -6.13 8.13 -3.43
N TYR A 74 -5.37 8.56 -4.44
CA TYR A 74 -4.05 9.20 -4.21
C TYR A 74 -4.13 10.54 -3.49
N THR A 75 -5.24 11.27 -3.64
CA THR A 75 -5.42 12.54 -2.93
C THR A 75 -5.84 12.36 -1.47
N GLU A 76 -6.51 11.25 -1.16
CA GLU A 76 -6.97 10.94 0.20
C GLU A 76 -5.89 10.23 1.04
N TRP A 77 -5.01 9.46 0.40
CA TRP A 77 -3.95 8.66 1.02
C TRP A 77 -2.67 9.47 1.28
#